data_AF-A0A2T7GAT6-F1
#
_entry.id   AF-A0A2T7GAT6-F1
#
_cell.length_a   1.000
_cell.length_b   1.000
_cell.length_c   1.000
_cell.angle_alpha   90.00
_cell.angle_beta   90.00
_cell.angle_gamma   90.00
#
_symmetry.space_group_name_H-M   'P 1'
#
loop_
_entity.id
_entity.type
_entity.pdbx_description
1 polymer ?
#
loop_
_entity_poly.entity_id
_entity_poly.type
_entity_poly.pdbx_seq_one_letter_code
_entity_poly.pdbx_strand_id
1 'polypeptide(L)'
;MNYFAIGFGAVAVLAVGAIDFANQASAAGQSPAGYAPSAYISSFGARFGAMREARAEAADEKLRAQLRMAGARAYLPDPPPGWSRRAWDEGDNSAIELAKPPLTEAQGAAPAVPSILPDQDEVAERAAQAELIAQSWVYQSADGLVALRASYHEGDPGGDAAPSVGDAQGWGVVQGVAFGAAGAGGGDALSTSQARSRFRMLQATMGFDDTVHLTVLSNASEGATRALLERIDYDGLNALLGAPLGHVGAQARDIPPALQPRLASFMIELRDALLAKRSETALAWLDRAASPEAAMKLAVDEMADAWAAGRTPSIDLKTSQDDPAPEAGGQGGGLGAMVKGIFGGKARKEAKAAPAEPPKRLKLSGGATCLDGSAGRLCRD
;
A
#
# COMPACT_ATOMS: atom_id res chain seq x y z
N MET A 1 -15.11 11.95 -52.01
CA MET A 1 -15.28 10.77 -51.12
C MET A 1 -14.39 9.66 -51.64
N ASN A 2 -13.52 9.08 -50.83
CA ASN A 2 -12.46 8.19 -51.30
C ASN A 2 -12.91 6.72 -51.24
N TYR A 3 -13.58 6.24 -52.28
CA TYR A 3 -14.19 4.89 -52.34
C TYR A 3 -13.17 3.75 -52.15
N PHE A 4 -11.91 3.97 -52.56
CA PHE A 4 -10.82 3.01 -52.38
C PHE A 4 -10.47 2.80 -50.89
N ALA A 5 -10.49 3.86 -50.09
CA ALA A 5 -10.21 3.77 -48.66
C ALA A 5 -11.29 2.98 -47.91
N ILE A 6 -12.56 3.14 -48.32
CA ILE A 6 -13.69 2.40 -47.76
C ILE A 6 -13.60 0.91 -48.12
N GLY A 7 -13.33 0.60 -49.41
CA GLY A 7 -13.17 -0.77 -49.88
C GLY A 7 -11.99 -1.50 -49.20
N PHE A 8 -10.85 -0.82 -49.09
CA PHE A 8 -9.68 -1.36 -48.38
C PHE A 8 -9.97 -1.60 -46.89
N GLY A 9 -10.64 -0.65 -46.22
CA GLY A 9 -11.02 -0.79 -44.82
C GLY A 9 -11.93 -2.01 -44.56
N ALA A 10 -12.90 -2.26 -45.44
CA ALA A 10 -13.78 -3.42 -45.32
C ALA A 10 -13.03 -4.76 -45.46
N VAL A 11 -12.12 -4.86 -46.44
CA VAL A 11 -11.29 -6.07 -46.64
C VAL A 11 -10.36 -6.28 -45.44
N ALA A 12 -9.76 -5.21 -44.90
CA ALA A 12 -8.89 -5.31 -43.74
C ALA A 12 -9.64 -5.80 -42.49
N VAL A 13 -10.84 -5.27 -42.21
CA VAL A 13 -11.67 -5.71 -41.08
C VAL A 13 -12.07 -7.19 -41.22
N LEU A 14 -12.45 -7.63 -42.42
CA LEU A 14 -12.78 -9.03 -42.68
C LEU A 14 -11.57 -9.96 -42.51
N ALA A 15 -10.40 -9.56 -42.99
CA ALA A 15 -9.17 -10.33 -42.84
C ALA A 15 -8.77 -10.49 -41.36
N VAL A 16 -8.81 -9.40 -40.58
CA VAL A 16 -8.55 -9.45 -39.14
C VAL A 16 -9.58 -10.32 -38.42
N GLY A 17 -10.86 -10.20 -38.76
CA GLY A 17 -11.92 -11.03 -38.18
C GLY A 17 -11.74 -12.52 -38.48
N ALA A 18 -11.32 -12.88 -39.70
CA ALA A 18 -11.08 -14.26 -40.09
C ALA A 18 -9.87 -14.87 -39.36
N ILE A 19 -8.78 -14.11 -39.21
CA ILE A 19 -7.58 -14.54 -38.46
C ILE A 19 -7.94 -14.71 -36.98
N ASP A 20 -8.66 -13.76 -36.39
CA ASP A 20 -9.09 -13.84 -34.99
C ASP A 20 -10.02 -15.04 -34.75
N PHE A 21 -10.99 -15.28 -35.64
CA PHE A 21 -11.86 -16.45 -35.57
C PHE A 21 -11.08 -17.78 -35.57
N ALA A 22 -10.09 -17.91 -36.46
CA ALA A 22 -9.24 -19.10 -36.54
C ALA A 22 -8.41 -19.30 -35.26
N ASN A 23 -7.87 -18.21 -34.69
CA ASN A 23 -7.12 -18.26 -33.43
C ASN A 23 -8.03 -18.68 -32.25
N GLN A 24 -9.26 -18.16 -32.19
CA GLN A 24 -10.24 -18.54 -31.16
C GLN A 24 -10.68 -20.00 -31.30
N ALA A 25 -10.89 -20.47 -32.53
CA ALA A 25 -11.17 -21.88 -32.80
C ALA A 25 -10.02 -22.76 -32.28
N SER A 26 -8.78 -22.41 -32.62
CA SER A 26 -7.58 -23.11 -32.18
C SER A 26 -7.42 -23.10 -30.65
N ALA A 27 -7.66 -21.96 -29.99
CA ALA A 27 -7.61 -21.85 -28.54
C ALA A 27 -8.67 -22.71 -27.84
N ALA A 28 -9.81 -22.94 -28.49
CA ALA A 28 -10.86 -23.85 -28.02
C ALA A 28 -10.59 -25.32 -28.39
N GLY A 29 -9.45 -25.65 -29.00
CA GLY A 29 -9.13 -27.00 -29.47
C GLY A 29 -9.99 -27.48 -30.65
N GLN A 30 -10.58 -26.56 -31.40
CA GLN A 30 -11.46 -26.84 -32.54
C GLN A 30 -10.83 -26.36 -33.85
N SER A 31 -11.14 -27.05 -34.96
CA SER A 31 -10.81 -26.51 -36.28
C SER A 31 -11.73 -25.31 -36.60
N PRO A 32 -11.32 -24.38 -37.47
CA PRO A 32 -12.18 -23.28 -37.89
C PRO A 32 -13.54 -23.72 -38.46
N ALA A 33 -13.61 -24.89 -39.08
CA ALA A 33 -14.87 -25.45 -39.59
C ALA A 33 -15.78 -26.02 -38.49
N GLY A 34 -15.21 -26.47 -37.37
CA GLY A 34 -15.95 -27.01 -36.22
C GLY A 34 -16.36 -25.96 -35.19
N TYR A 35 -15.77 -24.76 -35.24
CA TYR A 35 -16.07 -23.68 -34.30
C TYR A 35 -17.35 -22.94 -34.73
N ALA A 36 -18.36 -22.97 -33.87
CA ALA A 36 -19.65 -22.36 -34.19
C ALA A 36 -19.54 -20.82 -34.21
N PRO A 37 -20.11 -20.12 -35.21
CA PRO A 37 -20.16 -18.66 -35.24
C PRO A 37 -20.80 -18.03 -34.00
N SER A 38 -21.77 -18.71 -33.38
CA SER A 38 -22.37 -18.28 -32.10
C SER A 38 -21.39 -18.33 -30.93
N ALA A 39 -20.49 -19.32 -30.90
CA ALA A 39 -19.42 -19.42 -29.90
C ALA A 39 -18.45 -18.24 -30.05
N TYR A 40 -18.11 -17.86 -31.28
CA TYR A 40 -17.29 -16.68 -31.55
C TYR A 40 -17.96 -15.36 -31.10
N ILE A 41 -19.25 -15.19 -31.38
CA ILE A 41 -20.00 -14.01 -30.90
C ILE A 41 -20.02 -13.95 -29.37
N SER A 42 -20.13 -15.09 -28.70
CA SER A 42 -20.09 -15.14 -27.23
C SER A 42 -18.71 -14.76 -26.67
N SER A 43 -17.62 -15.13 -27.35
CA SER A 43 -16.25 -14.78 -26.92
C SER A 43 -15.96 -13.28 -27.06
N PHE A 44 -16.64 -12.57 -27.96
CA PHE A 44 -16.52 -11.11 -28.05
C PHE A 44 -16.97 -10.40 -26.79
N GLY A 45 -18.07 -10.83 -26.15
CA GLY A 45 -18.56 -10.21 -24.92
C GLY A 45 -17.54 -10.30 -23.80
N ALA A 46 -16.97 -11.50 -23.59
CA ALA A 46 -15.94 -11.73 -22.60
C ALA A 46 -14.66 -10.92 -22.87
N ARG A 47 -14.17 -10.92 -24.12
CA ARG A 47 -12.96 -10.18 -24.51
C ARG A 47 -13.14 -8.67 -24.43
N PHE A 48 -14.32 -8.17 -24.77
CA PHE A 48 -14.62 -6.75 -24.63
C PHE A 48 -14.72 -6.34 -23.16
N GLY A 49 -15.28 -7.20 -22.30
CA GLY A 49 -15.24 -7.04 -20.84
C GLY A 49 -13.80 -6.93 -20.33
N ALA A 50 -12.98 -7.94 -20.63
CA ALA A 50 -11.56 -7.97 -20.24
C ALA A 50 -10.76 -6.77 -20.77
N MET A 51 -10.99 -6.33 -22.02
CA MET A 51 -10.34 -5.12 -22.54
C MET A 51 -10.80 -3.84 -21.84
N ARG A 52 -12.07 -3.74 -21.43
CA ARG A 52 -12.57 -2.60 -20.66
C ARG A 52 -11.97 -2.58 -19.26
N GLU A 53 -11.89 -3.74 -18.61
CA GLU A 53 -11.26 -3.91 -17.31
C GLU A 53 -9.76 -3.54 -17.40
N ALA A 54 -9.02 -4.11 -18.35
CA ALA A 54 -7.60 -3.78 -18.55
C ALA A 54 -7.37 -2.29 -18.86
N ARG A 55 -8.28 -1.63 -19.59
CA ARG A 55 -8.20 -0.18 -19.82
C ARG A 55 -8.50 0.64 -18.56
N ALA A 56 -9.45 0.19 -17.74
CA ALA A 56 -9.74 0.82 -16.46
C ALA A 56 -8.53 0.70 -15.53
N GLU A 57 -7.96 -0.49 -15.40
CA GLU A 57 -6.74 -0.75 -14.63
C GLU A 57 -5.56 0.10 -15.11
N ALA A 58 -5.33 0.20 -16.42
CA ALA A 58 -4.27 1.02 -16.99
C ALA A 58 -4.50 2.53 -16.76
N ALA A 59 -5.75 2.99 -16.77
CA ALA A 59 -6.08 4.37 -16.45
C ALA A 59 -5.85 4.66 -14.96
N ASP A 60 -6.23 3.73 -14.09
CA ASP A 60 -6.02 3.83 -12.64
C ASP A 60 -4.52 3.81 -12.30
N GLU A 61 -3.73 2.95 -12.94
CA GLU A 61 -2.26 2.94 -12.78
C GLU A 61 -1.65 4.26 -13.25
N LYS A 62 -2.10 4.79 -14.38
CA LYS A 62 -1.61 6.09 -14.88
C LYS A 62 -1.94 7.22 -13.92
N LEU A 63 -3.14 7.22 -13.35
CA LEU A 63 -3.52 8.18 -12.31
C LEU A 63 -2.60 8.02 -11.09
N ARG A 64 -2.41 6.78 -10.59
CA ARG A 64 -1.51 6.51 -9.45
C ARG A 64 -0.08 6.95 -9.71
N ALA A 65 0.47 6.68 -10.89
CA ALA A 65 1.79 7.18 -11.30
C ALA A 65 1.86 8.73 -11.29
N GLN A 66 0.80 9.42 -11.71
CA GLN A 66 0.72 10.89 -11.62
C GLN A 66 0.69 11.38 -10.17
N LEU A 67 -0.06 10.71 -9.31
CA LEU A 67 -0.12 11.03 -7.87
C LEU A 67 1.24 10.77 -7.19
N ARG A 68 1.95 9.69 -7.55
CA ARG A 68 3.30 9.38 -7.07
C ARG A 68 4.32 10.45 -7.48
N MET A 69 4.21 10.99 -8.70
CA MET A 69 5.04 12.12 -9.15
C MET A 69 4.81 13.40 -8.34
N ALA A 70 3.59 13.65 -7.86
CA ALA A 70 3.32 14.78 -6.97
C ALA A 70 3.92 14.60 -5.56
N GLY A 71 4.19 13.36 -5.16
CA GLY A 71 4.78 13.00 -3.88
C GLY A 71 3.80 13.06 -2.71
N ALA A 72 4.17 12.39 -1.60
CA ALA A 72 3.30 12.29 -0.42
C ALA A 72 3.10 13.64 0.30
N ARG A 73 4.03 14.60 0.15
CA ARG A 73 3.92 15.94 0.76
C ARG A 73 2.68 16.72 0.29
N ALA A 74 2.19 16.48 -0.93
CA ALA A 74 1.04 17.19 -1.49
C ALA A 74 -0.27 16.94 -0.71
N TYR A 75 -0.33 15.84 0.06
CA TYR A 75 -1.50 15.43 0.85
C TYR A 75 -1.43 15.88 2.31
N LEU A 76 -0.41 16.67 2.65
CA LEU A 76 -0.32 17.30 3.96
C LEU A 76 -1.25 18.51 4.04
N PRO A 77 -1.89 18.75 5.20
CA PRO A 77 -2.98 19.72 5.29
C PRO A 77 -2.52 21.17 5.11
N ASP A 78 -3.46 22.03 4.71
CA ASP A 78 -3.31 23.47 4.92
C ASP A 78 -3.37 23.80 6.42
N PRO A 79 -2.66 24.86 6.85
CA PRO A 79 -2.58 25.20 8.27
C PRO A 79 -3.99 25.45 8.86
N PRO A 80 -4.26 24.95 10.07
CA PRO A 80 -5.49 25.30 10.78
C PRO A 80 -5.58 26.80 11.09
N PRO A 81 -6.78 27.34 11.40
CA PRO A 81 -6.92 28.70 11.89
C PRO A 81 -5.99 28.96 13.10
N GLY A 82 -5.21 30.04 13.05
CA GLY A 82 -4.23 30.37 14.10
C GLY A 82 -2.87 29.68 13.96
N TRP A 83 -2.68 28.86 12.92
CA TRP A 83 -1.40 28.26 12.58
C TRP A 83 -0.81 28.90 11.33
N SER A 84 0.52 28.94 11.24
CA SER A 84 1.25 29.19 10.00
C SER A 84 1.89 27.88 9.51
N ARG A 85 2.03 27.73 8.19
CA ARG A 85 2.78 26.65 7.54
C ARG A 85 3.97 27.23 6.81
N ARG A 86 5.15 26.64 6.99
CA ARG A 86 6.41 27.04 6.34
C ARG A 86 7.22 25.82 5.93
N ALA A 87 8.08 25.96 4.93
CA ALA A 87 9.00 24.88 4.56
C ALA A 87 9.99 24.61 5.70
N TRP A 88 10.62 23.43 5.69
CA TRP A 88 11.55 23.04 6.75
C TRP A 88 12.74 23.99 6.88
N ASP A 89 13.28 24.45 5.75
CA ASP A 89 14.40 25.39 5.67
C ASP A 89 14.01 26.85 5.96
N GLU A 90 12.72 27.16 6.03
CA GLU A 90 12.21 28.50 6.31
C GLU A 90 11.99 28.70 7.82
N GLY A 91 13.03 28.83 8.63
CA GLY A 91 12.93 29.24 10.05
C GLY A 91 13.66 28.37 11.06
N ASP A 92 13.54 28.70 12.34
CA ASP A 92 14.22 27.98 13.44
C ASP A 92 13.44 26.71 13.85
N ASN A 93 14.06 25.55 13.64
CA ASN A 93 13.52 24.24 14.01
C ASN A 93 14.23 23.61 15.22
N SER A 94 15.14 24.34 15.88
CA SER A 94 15.97 23.80 16.98
C SER A 94 15.16 23.18 18.13
N ALA A 95 13.90 23.59 18.31
CA ALA A 95 13.01 23.05 19.33
C ALA A 95 12.47 21.64 19.02
N ILE A 96 12.55 21.20 17.76
CA ILE A 96 12.05 19.90 17.27
C ILE A 96 13.11 19.14 16.46
N GLU A 97 14.31 19.68 16.30
CA GLU A 97 15.40 19.05 15.59
C GLU A 97 15.96 17.90 16.44
N LEU A 98 16.09 16.72 15.81
CA LEU A 98 16.80 15.60 16.41
C LEU A 98 18.26 16.01 16.52
N ALA A 99 18.82 15.93 17.73
CA ALA A 99 20.24 16.10 17.90
C ALA A 99 20.93 15.09 16.97
N LYS A 100 21.71 15.59 15.99
CA LYS A 100 22.58 14.73 15.19
C LYS A 100 23.42 13.95 16.21
N PRO A 101 23.41 12.60 16.20
CA PRO A 101 24.28 11.85 17.09
C PRO A 101 25.71 12.34 16.83
N PRO A 102 26.50 12.64 17.88
CA PRO A 102 27.89 12.99 17.68
C PRO A 102 28.54 11.85 16.91
N LEU A 103 29.17 12.16 15.78
CA LEU A 103 29.82 11.19 14.87
C LEU A 103 30.93 10.35 15.54
N THR A 104 31.13 10.48 16.85
CA THR A 104 32.44 10.27 17.47
C THR A 104 32.62 8.94 18.21
N GLU A 105 31.60 8.13 18.53
CA GLU A 105 31.85 6.96 19.42
C GLU A 105 31.08 5.66 19.12
N ALA A 106 30.08 5.65 18.22
CA ALA A 106 29.30 4.43 17.94
C ALA A 106 29.95 3.46 16.94
N GLN A 107 31.05 3.85 16.28
CA GLN A 107 31.86 2.94 15.48
C GLN A 107 32.97 2.34 16.35
N GLY A 108 32.61 1.31 17.11
CA GLY A 108 33.60 0.43 17.72
C GLY A 108 34.46 -0.19 16.62
N ALA A 109 35.68 0.32 16.43
CA ALA A 109 36.83 -0.36 15.83
C ALA A 109 36.59 -1.18 14.54
N ALA A 110 35.65 -0.80 13.68
CA ALA A 110 35.76 -1.18 12.28
C ALA A 110 36.92 -0.37 11.69
N PRO A 111 37.92 -0.98 11.04
CA PRO A 111 38.99 -0.22 10.41
C PRO A 111 38.34 0.76 9.44
N ALA A 112 38.51 2.05 9.71
CA ALA A 112 38.10 3.11 8.82
C ALA A 112 38.69 2.77 7.45
N VAL A 113 37.86 2.28 6.54
CA VAL A 113 38.18 2.36 5.12
C VAL A 113 38.05 3.85 4.86
N PRO A 114 39.15 4.60 4.66
CA PRO A 114 39.02 6.01 4.32
C PRO A 114 38.17 6.05 3.05
N SER A 115 36.97 6.64 3.13
CA SER A 115 36.24 7.01 1.93
C SER A 115 37.19 7.89 1.11
N ILE A 116 37.69 7.36 0.01
CA ILE A 116 38.74 7.97 -0.83
C ILE A 116 38.23 9.29 -1.46
N LEU A 117 36.95 9.60 -1.30
CA LEU A 117 36.27 10.77 -1.82
C LEU A 117 35.71 11.62 -0.67
N PRO A 118 36.43 12.66 -0.21
CA PRO A 118 35.96 13.58 0.85
C PRO A 118 34.66 14.32 0.52
N ASP A 119 34.15 14.23 -0.71
CA ASP A 119 32.89 14.85 -1.15
C ASP A 119 31.64 13.98 -0.94
N GLN A 120 31.76 12.67 -0.68
CA GLN A 120 30.58 11.80 -0.65
C GLN A 120 29.67 12.06 0.56
N ASP A 121 30.25 12.31 1.74
CA ASP A 121 29.47 12.56 2.95
C ASP A 121 28.69 13.87 2.85
N GLU A 122 29.31 14.95 2.34
CA GLU A 122 28.63 16.21 2.12
C GLU A 122 27.51 16.10 1.07
N VAL A 123 27.74 15.33 -0.01
CA VAL A 123 26.71 15.09 -1.03
C VAL A 123 25.55 14.30 -0.45
N ALA A 124 25.83 13.26 0.35
CA ALA A 124 24.80 12.47 1.03
C ALA A 124 24.01 13.31 2.03
N GLU A 125 24.67 14.15 2.84
CA GLU A 125 24.00 15.06 3.77
C GLU A 125 23.12 16.08 3.04
N ARG A 126 23.62 16.69 1.96
CA ARG A 126 22.83 17.62 1.13
C ARG A 126 21.64 16.93 0.49
N ALA A 127 21.80 15.70 0.00
CA ALA A 127 20.71 14.92 -0.57
C ALA A 127 19.65 14.58 0.49
N ALA A 128 20.06 14.14 1.68
CA ALA A 128 19.16 13.85 2.79
C ALA A 128 18.42 15.11 3.27
N GLN A 129 19.10 16.27 3.30
CA GLN A 129 18.48 17.54 3.65
C GLN A 129 17.49 18.00 2.58
N ALA A 130 17.84 17.87 1.30
CA ALA A 130 16.95 18.18 0.19
C ALA A 130 15.70 17.29 0.21
N GLU A 131 15.86 16.00 0.51
CA GLU A 131 14.74 15.06 0.67
C GLU A 131 13.85 15.45 1.86
N LEU A 132 14.45 15.77 3.01
CA LEU A 132 13.73 16.25 4.19
C LEU A 132 12.90 17.49 3.86
N ILE A 133 13.49 18.49 3.20
CA ILE A 133 12.79 19.70 2.75
C ILE A 133 11.68 19.35 1.77
N ALA A 134 11.92 18.44 0.83
CA ALA A 134 10.95 18.03 -0.19
C ALA A 134 9.76 17.26 0.39
N GLN A 135 9.91 16.62 1.55
CA GLN A 135 8.89 15.75 2.15
C GLN A 135 8.19 16.34 3.38
N SER A 136 8.61 17.51 3.87
CA SER A 136 8.12 18.04 5.14
C SER A 136 7.51 19.44 5.08
N TRP A 137 6.61 19.69 6.02
CA TRP A 137 6.07 21.00 6.35
C TRP A 137 6.19 21.23 7.86
N VAL A 138 6.49 22.47 8.26
CA VAL A 138 6.50 22.89 9.65
C VAL A 138 5.27 23.77 9.91
N TYR A 139 4.50 23.41 10.92
CA TYR A 139 3.32 24.12 11.38
C TYR A 139 3.65 24.78 12.71
N GLN A 140 3.35 26.08 12.82
CA GLN A 140 3.65 26.88 14.00
C GLN A 140 2.40 27.58 14.52
N SER A 141 2.22 27.55 15.83
CA SER A 141 1.19 28.32 16.55
C SER A 141 1.73 28.79 17.91
N ALA A 142 0.87 29.43 18.71
CA ALA A 142 1.18 29.75 20.10
C ALA A 142 1.35 28.49 20.98
N ASP A 143 0.76 27.36 20.57
CA ASP A 143 0.83 26.09 21.32
C ASP A 143 2.12 25.32 21.05
N GLY A 144 2.88 25.67 20.01
CA GLY A 144 4.16 25.06 19.67
C GLY A 144 4.39 24.88 18.17
N LEU A 145 5.30 23.95 17.87
CA LEU A 145 5.73 23.54 16.55
C LEU A 145 5.34 22.07 16.32
N VAL A 146 4.87 21.78 15.11
CA VAL A 146 4.68 20.43 14.60
C VAL A 146 5.34 20.37 13.23
N ALA A 147 6.40 19.58 13.07
CA ALA A 147 6.88 19.20 11.76
C ALA A 147 6.25 17.88 11.34
N LEU A 148 5.69 17.86 10.15
CA LEU A 148 5.06 16.69 9.55
C LEU A 148 5.79 16.35 8.26
N ARG A 149 6.30 15.12 8.18
CA ARG A 149 6.96 14.56 7.01
C ARG A 149 6.12 13.42 6.46
N ALA A 150 5.92 13.42 5.14
CA ALA A 150 5.31 12.32 4.42
C ALA A 150 6.22 11.89 3.27
N SER A 151 6.57 10.61 3.23
CA SER A 151 7.32 10.00 2.13
C SER A 151 6.56 8.80 1.57
N TYR A 152 6.75 8.55 0.28
CA TYR A 152 6.24 7.37 -0.42
C TYR A 152 7.43 6.58 -0.93
N HIS A 153 7.40 5.26 -0.76
CA HIS A 153 8.40 4.33 -1.26
C HIS A 153 7.70 3.24 -2.04
N GLU A 154 8.22 2.95 -3.23
CA GLU A 154 7.75 1.86 -4.08
C GLU A 154 8.54 0.60 -3.75
N GLY A 155 7.85 -0.52 -3.53
CA GLY A 155 8.45 -1.80 -3.19
C GLY A 155 8.93 -1.95 -1.74
N ASP A 156 9.31 -3.19 -1.39
CA ASP A 156 9.71 -3.56 -0.03
C ASP A 156 10.96 -2.78 0.41
N PRO A 157 10.87 -1.92 1.44
CA PRO A 157 12.02 -1.15 1.93
C PRO A 157 13.05 -2.01 2.68
N GLY A 158 12.92 -3.35 2.66
CA GLY A 158 13.69 -4.36 3.39
C GLY A 158 15.22 -4.37 3.25
N GLY A 159 15.81 -3.33 2.67
CA GLY A 159 17.25 -3.10 2.66
C GLY A 159 17.74 -2.26 3.85
N ASP A 160 17.36 -0.97 3.94
CA ASP A 160 18.12 -0.04 4.80
C ASP A 160 17.35 1.20 5.33
N ALA A 161 16.08 1.44 4.98
CA ALA A 161 15.52 2.81 5.13
C ALA A 161 14.19 2.96 5.88
N ALA A 162 13.41 1.90 6.11
CA ALA A 162 12.19 2.05 6.89
C ALA A 162 12.54 2.02 8.38
N PRO A 163 12.34 3.10 9.16
CA PRO A 163 12.49 3.04 10.60
C PRO A 163 11.53 1.98 11.12
N SER A 164 12.09 0.91 11.70
CA SER A 164 11.29 -0.12 12.36
C SER A 164 10.53 0.56 13.49
N VAL A 165 9.20 0.43 13.45
CA VAL A 165 8.30 0.94 14.49
C VAL A 165 8.16 -0.09 15.62
N GLY A 166 8.90 -1.21 15.57
CA GLY A 166 8.70 -2.40 16.41
C GLY A 166 8.81 -2.16 17.92
N ASP A 167 9.53 -1.12 18.36
CA ASP A 167 9.62 -0.73 19.78
C ASP A 167 8.74 0.48 20.13
N ALA A 168 7.94 1.00 19.18
CA ALA A 168 7.12 2.17 19.41
C ALA A 168 5.89 1.85 20.24
N GLN A 169 5.64 2.63 21.28
CA GLN A 169 4.41 2.54 22.05
C GLN A 169 3.27 3.17 21.25
N GLY A 170 2.16 2.46 21.07
CA GLY A 170 0.99 2.97 20.37
C GLY A 170 0.50 4.29 20.99
N TRP A 171 0.48 5.35 20.20
CA TRP A 171 0.01 6.66 20.61
C TRP A 171 -1.47 6.86 20.28
N GLY A 172 -1.89 6.48 19.08
CA GLY A 172 -3.27 6.64 18.64
C GLY A 172 -3.52 6.15 17.23
N VAL A 173 -4.80 6.04 16.89
CA VAL A 173 -5.26 5.70 15.54
C VAL A 173 -6.01 6.90 14.98
N VAL A 174 -5.52 7.47 13.89
CA VAL A 174 -6.11 8.63 13.23
C VAL A 174 -6.52 8.20 11.83
N GLN A 175 -7.81 8.28 11.52
CA GLN A 175 -8.36 7.88 10.21
C GLN A 175 -7.88 6.49 9.74
N GLY A 176 -7.84 5.52 10.67
CA GLY A 176 -7.43 4.14 10.41
C GLY A 176 -5.92 3.91 10.36
N VAL A 177 -5.11 4.95 10.57
CA VAL A 177 -3.64 4.84 10.58
C VAL A 177 -3.12 4.80 12.00
N ALA A 178 -2.33 3.77 12.33
CA ALA A 178 -1.73 3.60 13.63
C ALA A 178 -0.43 4.42 13.75
N PHE A 179 -0.42 5.35 14.71
CA PHE A 179 0.76 6.12 15.08
C PHE A 179 1.38 5.53 16.35
N GLY A 180 2.66 5.18 16.27
CA GLY A 180 3.50 4.84 17.41
C GLY A 180 4.29 6.06 17.86
N ALA A 181 4.38 6.29 19.17
CA ALA A 181 5.39 7.16 19.73
C ALA A 181 6.72 6.42 19.69
N ALA A 182 7.68 6.95 18.93
CA ALA A 182 9.03 6.41 18.97
C ALA A 182 9.55 6.61 20.40
N GLY A 183 9.69 5.50 21.11
CA GLY A 183 10.32 5.49 22.41
C GLY A 183 11.75 5.99 22.22
N ALA A 184 12.18 6.91 23.07
CA ALA A 184 13.55 7.35 23.08
C ALA A 184 14.52 6.21 23.53
N GLY A 185 14.00 5.02 23.87
CA GLY A 185 14.75 3.84 24.30
C GLY A 185 14.60 2.66 23.34
N GLY A 186 15.53 2.56 22.40
CA GLY A 186 15.95 1.31 21.78
C GLY A 186 17.45 1.16 21.99
N GLY A 187 17.85 0.55 23.12
CA GLY A 187 19.24 0.27 23.48
C GLY A 187 19.81 1.19 24.59
N ASP A 188 20.28 0.57 25.67
CA ASP A 188 20.85 1.12 26.92
C ASP A 188 22.00 2.16 26.78
N ALA A 189 22.39 2.59 25.58
CA ALA A 189 23.52 3.50 25.38
C ALA A 189 23.14 4.99 25.32
N LEU A 190 21.86 5.36 25.19
CA LEU A 190 21.41 6.76 25.09
C LEU A 190 20.43 7.19 26.21
N SER A 191 20.10 6.28 27.14
CA SER A 191 19.08 6.51 28.17
C SER A 191 19.54 7.42 29.33
N THR A 192 20.85 7.70 29.46
CA THR A 192 21.38 8.53 30.57
C THR A 192 21.52 10.02 30.26
N SER A 193 21.32 10.48 29.03
CA SER A 193 21.25 11.92 28.70
C SER A 193 19.85 12.42 28.32
N GLN A 194 18.83 11.55 28.39
CA GLN A 194 17.43 11.84 28.06
C GLN A 194 16.63 12.54 29.15
N ALA A 195 17.29 13.38 29.94
CA ALA A 195 16.59 14.46 30.59
C ALA A 195 16.08 15.44 29.51
N ARG A 196 14.84 15.26 29.06
CA ARG A 196 14.00 16.22 28.30
C ARG A 196 14.31 16.36 26.80
N SER A 197 13.95 15.39 25.96
CA SER A 197 13.64 15.78 24.57
C SER A 197 12.48 16.79 24.63
N ARG A 198 12.69 18.01 24.13
CA ARG A 198 11.67 19.09 24.16
C ARG A 198 10.47 18.80 23.25
N PHE A 199 10.51 17.68 22.52
CA PHE A 199 9.54 17.28 21.54
C PHE A 199 9.29 15.76 21.61
N ARG A 200 8.17 15.36 21.02
CA ARG A 200 7.68 14.00 20.80
C ARG A 200 7.88 13.63 19.34
N MET A 201 8.34 12.41 19.08
CA MET A 201 8.34 11.82 17.74
C MET A 201 7.20 10.81 17.62
N LEU A 202 6.33 10.97 16.62
CA LEU A 202 5.34 9.97 16.23
C LEU A 202 5.66 9.45 14.84
N GLN A 203 5.46 8.16 14.64
CA GLN A 203 5.67 7.50 13.35
C GLN A 203 4.46 6.66 12.99
N ALA A 204 4.11 6.64 11.72
CA ALA A 204 3.12 5.73 11.17
C ALA A 204 3.57 5.25 9.79
N THR A 205 3.18 4.02 9.46
CA THR A 205 3.41 3.45 8.13
C THR A 205 2.11 2.87 7.58
N MET A 206 1.81 3.18 6.32
CA MET A 206 0.70 2.59 5.57
C MET A 206 1.25 1.75 4.44
N GLY A 207 0.56 0.64 4.12
CA GLY A 207 0.93 -0.27 3.04
C GLY A 207 1.90 -1.38 3.44
N PHE A 208 2.18 -2.26 2.48
CA PHE A 208 3.04 -3.44 2.63
C PHE A 208 4.10 -3.48 1.52
N ASP A 209 3.67 -3.55 0.26
CA ASP A 209 4.56 -3.49 -0.92
C ASP A 209 5.04 -2.07 -1.12
N ASP A 210 4.13 -1.18 -1.50
CA ASP A 210 4.38 0.25 -1.48
C ASP A 210 4.06 0.75 -0.08
N THR A 211 4.88 1.68 0.41
CA THR A 211 4.68 2.26 1.74
C THR A 211 4.57 3.77 1.69
N VAL A 212 3.71 4.29 2.56
CA VAL A 212 3.72 5.71 2.93
C VAL A 212 4.17 5.81 4.37
N HIS A 213 5.23 6.55 4.63
CA HIS A 213 5.71 6.84 5.97
C HIS A 213 5.32 8.26 6.39
N LEU A 214 4.76 8.36 7.58
CA LEU A 214 4.46 9.61 8.24
C LEU A 214 5.34 9.74 9.47
N THR A 215 6.12 10.82 9.54
CA THR A 215 6.89 11.18 10.74
C THR A 215 6.42 12.53 11.25
N VAL A 216 6.18 12.61 12.55
CA VAL A 216 5.72 13.82 13.24
C VAL A 216 6.73 14.16 14.32
N LEU A 217 7.26 15.38 14.32
CA LEU A 217 8.07 15.93 15.40
C LEU A 217 7.28 17.09 16.01
N SER A 218 6.88 16.98 17.27
CA SER A 218 5.99 17.96 17.90
C SER A 218 6.41 18.32 19.31
N ASN A 219 6.50 19.61 19.61
CA ASN A 219 6.50 20.11 20.99
C ASN A 219 5.18 20.77 21.37
N ALA A 220 4.18 20.72 20.48
CA ALA A 220 2.85 21.22 20.73
C ALA A 220 2.05 20.29 21.66
N SER A 221 0.91 20.77 22.17
CA SER A 221 0.03 19.93 22.97
C SER A 221 -0.48 18.72 22.18
N GLU A 222 -0.85 17.66 22.89
CA GLU A 222 -1.36 16.43 22.27
C GLU A 222 -2.63 16.69 21.45
N GLY A 223 -3.55 17.50 21.99
CA GLY A 223 -4.79 17.86 21.30
C GLY A 223 -4.52 18.63 20.00
N ALA A 224 -3.56 19.56 20.02
CA ALA A 224 -3.23 20.34 18.84
C ALA A 224 -2.52 19.50 17.77
N THR A 225 -1.60 18.61 18.19
CA THR A 225 -0.96 17.63 17.29
C THR A 225 -2.01 16.73 16.65
N ARG A 226 -2.94 16.18 17.44
CA ARG A 226 -4.03 15.33 16.96
C ARG A 226 -4.95 16.05 15.97
N ALA A 227 -5.37 17.26 16.29
CA ALA A 227 -6.23 18.07 15.41
C ALA A 227 -5.56 18.36 14.06
N LEU A 228 -4.23 18.50 14.03
CA LEU A 228 -3.48 18.63 12.79
C LEU A 228 -3.43 17.31 12.01
N LEU A 229 -3.17 16.19 12.67
CA LEU A 229 -3.12 14.86 12.04
C LEU A 229 -4.48 14.47 11.43
N GLU A 230 -5.60 14.78 12.10
CA GLU A 230 -6.96 14.52 11.62
C GLU A 230 -7.30 15.21 10.29
N ARG A 231 -6.53 16.24 9.89
CA ARG A 231 -6.71 16.99 8.64
C ARG A 231 -5.89 16.46 7.47
N ILE A 232 -4.98 15.52 7.68
CA ILE A 232 -4.21 14.90 6.60
C ILE A 232 -5.18 14.25 5.61
N ASP A 233 -4.92 14.39 4.30
CA ASP A 233 -5.68 13.70 3.27
C ASP A 233 -5.23 12.24 3.17
N TYR A 234 -5.72 11.42 4.11
CA TYR A 234 -5.41 10.01 4.17
C TYR A 234 -5.97 9.23 2.97
N ASP A 235 -7.06 9.68 2.34
CA ASP A 235 -7.58 9.04 1.13
C ASP A 235 -6.61 9.23 -0.03
N GLY A 236 -6.10 10.45 -0.20
CA GLY A 236 -5.06 10.76 -1.18
C GLY A 236 -3.75 10.02 -0.95
N LEU A 237 -3.29 9.92 0.31
CA LEU A 237 -2.12 9.11 0.66
C LEU A 237 -2.36 7.61 0.40
N ASN A 238 -3.54 7.09 0.73
CA ASN A 238 -3.91 5.70 0.50
C ASN A 238 -4.01 5.36 -1.00
N ALA A 239 -4.37 6.33 -1.83
CA ALA A 239 -4.40 6.21 -3.29
C ALA A 239 -2.99 6.13 -3.91
N LEU A 240 -1.92 6.49 -3.19
CA LEU A 240 -0.54 6.30 -3.66
C LEU A 240 -0.11 4.83 -3.66
N LEU A 241 -0.72 4.02 -2.79
CA LEU A 241 -0.38 2.61 -2.62
C LEU A 241 -0.84 1.79 -3.84
N GLY A 242 -0.05 0.80 -4.24
CA GLY A 242 -0.47 -0.19 -5.24
C GLY A 242 -1.72 -0.96 -4.83
N ALA A 243 -1.91 -1.18 -3.53
CA ALA A 243 -3.11 -1.79 -2.95
C ALA A 243 -3.68 -0.90 -1.83
N PRO A 244 -4.67 -0.04 -2.12
CA PRO A 244 -5.29 0.82 -1.11
C PRO A 244 -5.91 0.02 0.04
N LEU A 245 -5.72 0.51 1.26
CA LEU A 245 -6.23 -0.07 2.48
C LEU A 245 -7.68 0.36 2.72
N GLY A 246 -8.62 -0.60 2.73
CA GLY A 246 -10.04 -0.31 2.86
C GLY A 246 -10.51 0.25 4.22
N HIS A 247 -9.61 0.39 5.20
CA HIS A 247 -9.91 0.91 6.54
C HIS A 247 -9.28 2.27 6.83
N VAL A 248 -8.59 2.87 5.85
CA VAL A 248 -7.89 4.15 5.97
C VAL A 248 -8.72 5.27 5.32
N GLY A 249 -8.64 6.49 5.87
CA GLY A 249 -9.29 7.68 5.33
C GLY A 249 -10.79 7.71 5.61
N ALA A 250 -11.61 8.13 4.64
CA ALA A 250 -13.05 8.31 4.84
C ALA A 250 -13.81 7.03 5.24
N GLN A 251 -13.23 5.85 5.02
CA GLN A 251 -13.79 4.56 5.42
C GLN A 251 -13.34 4.09 6.80
N ALA A 252 -12.50 4.87 7.48
CA ALA A 252 -12.03 4.54 8.81
C ALA A 252 -13.19 4.51 9.80
N ARG A 253 -13.17 3.50 10.68
CA ARG A 253 -14.12 3.44 11.79
C ARG A 253 -13.71 4.44 12.86
N ASP A 254 -14.71 5.12 13.43
CA ASP A 254 -14.50 5.94 14.61
C ASP A 254 -14.12 5.06 15.81
N ILE A 255 -12.99 5.38 16.43
CA ILE A 255 -12.44 4.63 17.56
C ILE A 255 -12.40 5.60 18.75
N PRO A 256 -13.06 5.26 19.88
CA PRO A 256 -13.03 6.10 21.08
C PRO A 256 -11.58 6.42 21.51
N PRO A 257 -11.25 7.69 21.82
CA PRO A 257 -9.88 8.10 22.13
C PRO A 257 -9.19 7.26 23.20
N ALA A 258 -9.94 6.78 24.19
CA ALA A 258 -9.43 5.92 25.26
C ALA A 258 -8.92 4.53 24.78
N LEU A 259 -9.39 4.03 23.63
CA LEU A 259 -8.99 2.74 23.06
C LEU A 259 -7.89 2.86 22.01
N GLN A 260 -7.68 4.06 21.46
CA GLN A 260 -6.78 4.28 20.34
C GLN A 260 -5.33 3.89 20.62
N PRO A 261 -4.69 4.19 21.78
CA PRO A 261 -3.30 3.81 22.03
C PRO A 261 -3.09 2.30 21.96
N ARG A 262 -3.99 1.52 22.59
CA ARG A 262 -3.93 0.06 22.61
C ARG A 262 -4.13 -0.54 21.22
N LEU A 263 -5.08 0.02 20.45
CA LEU A 263 -5.32 -0.44 19.09
C LEU A 263 -4.15 -0.10 18.16
N ALA A 264 -3.53 1.08 18.34
CA ALA A 264 -2.35 1.48 17.58
C ALA A 264 -1.19 0.51 17.82
N SER A 265 -0.89 0.16 19.08
CA SER A 265 0.11 -0.88 19.41
C SER A 265 -0.19 -2.19 18.70
N PHE A 266 -1.42 -2.68 18.81
CA PHE A 266 -1.82 -3.93 18.16
C PHE A 266 -1.65 -3.89 16.63
N MET A 267 -2.01 -2.78 15.98
CA MET A 267 -1.87 -2.63 14.53
C MET A 267 -0.42 -2.59 14.08
N ILE A 268 0.45 -1.93 14.86
CA ILE A 268 1.91 -1.90 14.61
C ILE A 268 2.47 -3.32 14.75
N GLU A 269 2.22 -4.00 15.88
CA GLU A 269 2.66 -5.38 16.12
C GLU A 269 2.17 -6.34 15.03
N LEU A 270 0.89 -6.24 14.63
CA LEU A 270 0.31 -7.08 13.59
C LEU A 270 0.98 -6.85 12.24
N ARG A 271 1.22 -5.58 11.87
CA ARG A 271 1.92 -5.25 10.62
C ARG A 271 3.31 -5.86 10.61
N ASP A 272 4.07 -5.67 11.67
CA ASP A 272 5.45 -6.15 11.76
C ASP A 272 5.50 -7.68 11.76
N ALA A 273 4.55 -8.35 12.42
CA ALA A 273 4.39 -9.81 12.34
C ALA A 273 4.06 -10.30 10.92
N LEU A 274 3.23 -9.57 10.18
CA LEU A 274 2.91 -9.91 8.79
C LEU A 274 4.11 -9.73 7.86
N LEU A 275 4.89 -8.66 8.06
CA LEU A 275 6.13 -8.43 7.31
C LEU A 275 7.18 -9.51 7.62
N ALA A 276 7.36 -9.85 8.90
CA ALA A 276 8.26 -10.94 9.31
C ALA A 276 7.84 -12.29 8.71
N LYS A 277 6.52 -12.60 8.69
CA LYS A 277 6.04 -13.82 8.04
C LYS A 277 6.29 -13.83 6.54
N ARG A 278 6.15 -12.69 5.88
CA ARG A 278 6.44 -12.56 4.45
C ARG A 278 7.92 -12.77 4.16
N SER A 279 8.81 -12.20 4.97
CA SER A 279 10.26 -12.38 4.80
C SER A 279 10.69 -13.82 5.10
N GLU A 280 10.17 -14.46 6.15
CA GLU A 280 10.38 -15.89 6.42
C GLU A 280 9.97 -16.76 5.23
N THR A 281 8.82 -16.45 4.62
CA THR A 281 8.31 -17.22 3.49
C THR A 281 9.16 -17.00 2.22
N ALA A 282 9.61 -15.76 2.00
CA ALA A 282 10.53 -15.44 0.92
C ALA A 282 11.89 -16.13 1.13
N LEU A 283 12.40 -16.16 2.35
CA LEU A 283 13.62 -16.90 2.71
C LEU A 283 13.44 -18.41 2.53
N ALA A 284 12.31 -18.98 2.95
CA ALA A 284 12.02 -20.40 2.74
C ALA A 284 11.88 -20.75 1.25
N TRP A 285 11.35 -19.84 0.43
CA TRP A 285 11.36 -19.96 -1.03
C TRP A 285 12.79 -19.92 -1.59
N LEU A 286 13.64 -19.01 -1.11
CA LEU A 286 15.05 -18.91 -1.51
C LEU A 286 15.88 -20.13 -1.05
N ASP A 287 15.63 -20.66 0.14
CA ASP A 287 16.30 -21.87 0.64
C ASP A 287 15.92 -23.09 -0.20
N ARG A 288 14.64 -23.21 -0.62
CA ARG A 288 14.21 -24.23 -1.59
C ARG A 288 14.87 -24.03 -2.95
N ALA A 289 15.16 -22.79 -3.31
CA ALA A 289 15.72 -22.47 -4.60
C ALA A 289 17.17 -22.94 -4.78
N ALA A 290 17.97 -23.17 -3.73
CA ALA A 290 19.34 -23.77 -3.70
C ALA A 290 20.44 -23.22 -4.67
N SER A 291 20.08 -22.61 -5.80
CA SER A 291 20.89 -21.89 -6.78
C SER A 291 19.98 -20.93 -7.60
N PRO A 292 20.55 -19.94 -8.29
CA PRO A 292 19.78 -19.08 -9.19
C PRO A 292 19.02 -19.85 -10.29
N GLU A 293 19.59 -20.94 -10.83
CA GLU A 293 18.87 -21.77 -11.81
C GLU A 293 17.68 -22.51 -11.21
N ALA A 294 17.81 -23.02 -9.99
CA ALA A 294 16.71 -23.70 -9.32
C ALA A 294 15.65 -22.70 -8.80
N ALA A 295 16.02 -21.46 -8.45
CA ALA A 295 15.07 -20.36 -8.23
C ALA A 295 14.22 -20.07 -9.47
N MET A 296 14.87 -19.98 -10.64
CA MET A 296 14.20 -19.69 -11.90
C MET A 296 13.32 -20.86 -12.34
N LYS A 297 13.77 -22.10 -12.12
CA LYS A 297 12.95 -23.30 -12.38
C LYS A 297 11.72 -23.34 -11.48
N LEU A 298 11.88 -23.09 -10.18
CA LEU A 298 10.79 -23.10 -9.21
C LEU A 298 9.76 -21.98 -9.52
N ALA A 299 10.23 -20.80 -9.94
CA ALA A 299 9.37 -19.71 -10.43
C ALA A 299 8.62 -20.08 -11.72
N VAL A 300 9.28 -20.76 -12.68
CA VAL A 300 8.65 -21.20 -13.94
C VAL A 300 7.61 -22.29 -13.68
N ASP A 301 7.90 -23.23 -12.78
CA ASP A 301 6.98 -24.30 -12.41
C ASP A 301 5.73 -23.73 -11.68
N GLU A 302 5.91 -22.82 -10.72
CA GLU A 302 4.79 -22.11 -10.07
C GLU A 302 3.96 -21.26 -11.06
N MET A 303 4.62 -20.62 -12.04
CA MET A 303 3.94 -19.85 -13.08
C MET A 303 3.14 -20.76 -14.03
N ALA A 304 3.69 -21.93 -14.39
CA ALA A 304 3.01 -22.92 -15.21
C ALA A 304 1.77 -23.49 -14.49
N ASP A 305 1.88 -23.76 -13.19
CA ASP A 305 0.76 -24.24 -12.36
C ASP A 305 -0.34 -23.17 -12.21
N ALA A 306 0.03 -21.90 -12.05
CA ALA A 306 -0.93 -20.80 -12.00
C ALA A 306 -1.71 -20.67 -13.32
N TRP A 307 -1.03 -20.78 -14.47
CA TRP A 307 -1.66 -20.77 -15.79
C TRP A 307 -2.55 -21.99 -16.04
N ALA A 308 -2.10 -23.19 -15.65
CA ALA A 308 -2.90 -24.41 -15.75
C ALA A 308 -4.19 -24.31 -14.90
N ALA A 309 -4.14 -23.61 -13.77
CA ALA A 309 -5.28 -23.34 -12.90
C ALA A 309 -6.15 -22.14 -13.34
N GLY A 310 -5.80 -21.45 -14.44
CA GLY A 310 -6.53 -20.27 -14.91
C GLY A 310 -6.41 -19.03 -13.99
N ARG A 311 -5.36 -18.97 -13.16
CA ARG A 311 -5.06 -17.82 -12.29
C ARG A 311 -4.02 -16.92 -12.97
N THR A 312 -4.09 -15.61 -12.71
CA THR A 312 -2.96 -14.72 -13.01
C THR A 312 -1.77 -15.13 -12.14
N PRO A 313 -0.57 -15.33 -12.71
CA PRO A 313 0.59 -15.73 -11.95
C PRO A 313 0.97 -14.62 -10.97
N SER A 314 0.66 -14.86 -9.71
CA SER A 314 1.25 -14.20 -8.56
C SER A 314 2.13 -15.22 -7.87
N ILE A 315 3.31 -14.81 -7.39
CA ILE A 315 4.10 -15.63 -6.47
C ILE A 315 3.25 -15.77 -5.20
N ASP A 316 2.44 -16.83 -5.14
CA ASP A 316 1.57 -17.11 -4.02
C ASP A 316 2.43 -17.79 -2.95
N LEU A 317 3.00 -16.96 -2.09
CA LEU A 317 3.83 -17.37 -0.96
C LEU A 317 3.08 -18.31 0.02
N LYS A 318 1.78 -18.57 -0.14
CA LYS A 318 0.97 -19.24 0.89
C LYS A 318 0.90 -20.77 0.85
N THR A 319 1.60 -21.49 -0.01
CA THR A 319 1.40 -22.95 -0.09
C THR A 319 2.68 -23.78 -0.13
N SER A 320 3.04 -24.34 1.04
CA SER A 320 3.33 -25.79 1.22
C SER A 320 3.70 -26.06 2.68
N GLN A 321 2.70 -26.16 3.55
CA GLN A 321 2.83 -26.98 4.75
C GLN A 321 2.46 -28.39 4.29
N ASP A 322 3.47 -29.18 3.91
CA ASP A 322 3.27 -30.60 3.67
C ASP A 322 2.81 -31.22 4.99
N ASP A 323 1.56 -31.70 5.01
CA ASP A 323 1.09 -32.64 6.02
C ASP A 323 1.86 -33.96 5.82
N PRO A 324 2.72 -34.42 6.76
CA PRO A 324 3.20 -35.78 6.69
C PRO A 324 2.03 -36.74 6.97
N ALA A 325 1.94 -37.80 6.19
CA ALA A 325 1.04 -38.93 6.41
C ALA A 325 1.13 -39.43 7.87
N PRO A 326 0.02 -39.92 8.46
CA PRO A 326 0.00 -40.27 9.87
C PRO A 326 0.81 -41.54 10.13
N GLU A 327 2.01 -41.39 10.69
CA GLU A 327 2.65 -42.48 11.43
C GLU A 327 2.08 -42.57 12.84
N ALA A 328 1.67 -43.77 13.19
CA ALA A 328 1.14 -44.12 14.48
C ALA A 328 2.23 -44.13 15.56
N GLY A 329 1.96 -43.45 16.68
CA GLY A 329 2.56 -43.78 17.98
C GLY A 329 3.48 -42.71 18.56
N GLY A 330 3.08 -42.17 19.72
CA GLY A 330 3.98 -41.36 20.54
C GLY A 330 3.28 -40.44 21.52
N GLN A 331 3.00 -40.95 22.73
CA GLN A 331 2.63 -40.13 23.88
C GLN A 331 3.77 -39.16 24.25
N GLY A 332 3.43 -37.88 24.37
CA GLY A 332 4.30 -36.84 24.93
C GLY A 332 3.51 -35.55 25.10
N GLY A 333 3.33 -35.11 26.35
CA GLY A 333 2.40 -34.05 26.74
C GLY A 333 3.02 -32.65 26.82
N GLY A 334 2.14 -31.64 26.91
CA GLY A 334 2.44 -30.35 27.53
C GLY A 334 2.17 -29.11 26.68
N LEU A 335 1.37 -28.19 27.22
CA LEU A 335 1.35 -26.74 26.94
C LEU A 335 0.52 -26.16 25.75
N GLY A 336 -0.43 -26.89 25.17
CA GLY A 336 -1.35 -26.34 24.14
C GLY A 336 -2.76 -25.91 24.60
N ALA A 337 -3.13 -26.11 25.86
CA ALA A 337 -4.55 -26.14 26.26
C ALA A 337 -5.16 -24.85 26.83
N MET A 338 -4.44 -23.71 26.87
CA MET A 338 -4.91 -22.53 27.61
C MET A 338 -5.53 -21.39 26.77
N VAL A 339 -5.65 -21.50 25.44
CA VAL A 339 -6.17 -20.40 24.59
C VAL A 339 -7.57 -20.66 23.99
N LYS A 340 -8.14 -21.85 24.17
CA LYS A 340 -9.45 -22.21 23.56
C LYS A 340 -10.71 -21.80 24.35
N GLY A 341 -10.57 -21.01 25.42
CA GLY A 341 -11.66 -20.76 26.37
C GLY A 341 -12.56 -19.53 26.15
N ILE A 342 -12.25 -18.61 25.23
CA ILE A 342 -12.88 -17.26 25.26
C ILE A 342 -13.82 -16.96 24.06
N PHE A 343 -13.87 -17.77 23.00
CA PHE A 343 -14.74 -17.52 21.83
C PHE A 343 -15.72 -18.67 21.50
N GLY A 344 -16.23 -19.36 22.52
CA GLY A 344 -17.26 -20.40 22.38
C GLY A 344 -18.68 -19.83 22.15
N GLY A 345 -18.92 -19.24 20.98
CA GLY A 345 -20.25 -18.82 20.53
C GLY A 345 -21.07 -19.99 19.98
N LYS A 346 -22.25 -20.22 20.59
CA LYS A 346 -23.20 -21.30 20.27
C LYS A 346 -23.55 -21.39 18.78
N ALA A 347 -23.43 -22.59 18.22
CA ALA A 347 -23.94 -22.97 16.90
C ALA A 347 -25.47 -22.76 16.84
N ARG A 348 -25.90 -21.84 15.96
CA ARG A 348 -27.31 -21.60 15.64
C ARG A 348 -27.67 -22.46 14.44
N LYS A 349 -28.73 -23.27 14.59
CA LYS A 349 -29.30 -24.13 13.53
C LYS A 349 -29.53 -23.33 12.24
N GLU A 350 -28.96 -23.81 11.14
CA GLU A 350 -29.25 -23.34 9.78
C GLU A 350 -30.70 -23.67 9.42
N ALA A 351 -31.49 -22.62 9.21
CA ALA A 351 -32.78 -22.71 8.54
C ALA A 351 -32.55 -22.54 7.04
N LYS A 352 -33.08 -23.49 6.27
CA LYS A 352 -33.03 -23.59 4.81
C LYS A 352 -33.66 -22.34 4.17
N ALA A 353 -32.84 -21.46 3.59
CA ALA A 353 -33.29 -20.27 2.89
C ALA A 353 -33.83 -20.62 1.50
N ALA A 354 -35.00 -20.06 1.16
CA ALA A 354 -35.63 -20.14 -0.15
C ALA A 354 -34.84 -19.32 -1.20
N PRO A 355 -34.94 -19.65 -2.50
CA PRO A 355 -34.19 -18.97 -3.55
C PRO A 355 -34.58 -17.49 -3.66
N ALA A 356 -33.57 -16.62 -3.71
CA ALA A 356 -33.71 -15.18 -3.82
C ALA A 356 -34.32 -14.77 -5.18
N GLU A 357 -35.31 -13.88 -5.15
CA GLU A 357 -35.83 -13.22 -6.35
C GLU A 357 -34.75 -12.33 -6.99
N PRO A 358 -34.69 -12.26 -8.34
CA PRO A 358 -33.74 -11.39 -9.03
C PRO A 358 -34.06 -9.90 -8.79
N PRO A 359 -33.03 -9.03 -8.73
CA PRO A 359 -33.21 -7.63 -8.40
C PRO A 359 -34.03 -6.91 -9.48
N LYS A 360 -35.08 -6.22 -9.03
CA LYS A 360 -35.87 -5.30 -9.86
C LYS A 360 -35.00 -4.13 -10.32
N ARG A 361 -34.85 -3.98 -11.64
CA ARG A 361 -34.22 -2.80 -12.27
C ARG A 361 -34.97 -1.53 -11.88
N LEU A 362 -34.27 -0.63 -11.19
CA LEU A 362 -34.68 0.76 -11.03
C LEU A 362 -34.69 1.44 -12.41
N LYS A 363 -35.88 1.75 -12.92
CA LYS A 363 -36.05 2.73 -14.00
C LYS A 363 -35.88 4.11 -13.38
N LEU A 364 -34.73 4.75 -13.60
CA LEU A 364 -34.59 6.18 -13.36
C LEU A 364 -35.36 6.91 -14.46
N SER A 365 -36.52 7.43 -14.09
CA SER A 365 -37.29 8.40 -14.86
C SER A 365 -36.61 9.77 -14.80
N GLY A 366 -36.40 10.38 -15.96
CA GLY A 366 -36.43 11.84 -16.13
C GLY A 366 -35.30 12.62 -15.47
N GLY A 367 -34.34 13.08 -16.28
CA GLY A 367 -33.40 14.11 -15.89
C GLY A 367 -32.51 14.51 -17.06
N ALA A 368 -32.96 15.48 -17.84
CA ALA A 368 -32.09 16.14 -18.81
C ALA A 368 -31.08 17.00 -18.02
N THR A 369 -29.80 16.61 -18.04
CA THR A 369 -28.70 17.43 -17.55
C THR A 369 -28.02 18.09 -18.74
N CYS A 370 -28.35 19.37 -18.96
CA CYS A 370 -27.49 20.24 -19.76
C CYS A 370 -26.29 20.63 -18.88
N LEU A 371 -25.09 20.31 -19.35
CA LEU A 371 -23.84 20.68 -18.69
C LEU A 371 -23.62 22.19 -18.77
N ASP A 372 -23.50 22.81 -17.60
CA ASP A 372 -23.08 24.20 -17.43
C ASP A 372 -21.63 24.34 -17.94
N GLY A 373 -21.44 25.09 -19.03
CA GLY A 373 -20.10 25.36 -19.59
C GLY A 373 -19.94 25.18 -21.09
N SER A 374 -20.95 24.72 -21.85
CA SER A 374 -20.85 24.66 -23.31
C SER A 374 -21.38 25.94 -23.99
N ALA A 375 -20.49 26.90 -24.19
CA ALA A 375 -20.73 28.00 -25.12
C ALA A 375 -20.69 27.44 -26.56
N GLY A 376 -21.84 27.02 -27.11
CA GLY A 376 -21.88 26.58 -28.51
C GLY A 376 -23.18 25.92 -28.98
N ARG A 377 -24.20 26.73 -29.25
CA ARG A 377 -25.31 26.50 -30.21
C ARG A 377 -25.67 25.04 -30.54
N LEU A 378 -26.29 24.29 -29.63
CA LEU A 378 -26.95 23.02 -29.99
C LEU A 378 -28.05 22.64 -28.97
N CYS A 379 -28.97 23.57 -28.71
CA CYS A 379 -30.32 23.24 -28.24
C CYS A 379 -31.28 24.02 -29.13
N ARG A 380 -32.02 23.33 -30.00
CA ARG A 380 -33.11 23.89 -30.79
C ARG A 380 -34.33 23.01 -30.52
N ASP A 381 -35.45 23.68 -30.27
CA ASP A 381 -36.70 23.14 -29.73
C ASP A 381 -37.24 21.87 -30.40
#